data_AF-A0A354Z3G4-F1
#
_entry.id   AF-A0A354Z3G4-F1
#
_cell.length_a   1.000
_cell.length_b   1.000
_cell.length_c   1.000
_cell.angle_alpha   90.00
_cell.angle_beta   90.00
_cell.angle_gamma   90.00
#
_symmetry.space_group_name_H-M   'P 1'
#
loop_
_entity.id
_entity.type
_entity.pdbx_description
1 polymer ?
#
loop_
_entity_poly.entity_id
_entity_poly.type
_entity_poly.pdbx_seq_one_letter_code
_entity_poly.pdbx_strand_id
1 'polypeptide(L)' 'MAAEKSAPKGVRKVTVNLPEEQVQFLMKTAQENHLTVTEVLRRAINSERFFVEQEQSGRKILIESEDKRLREVVRR' A
#
# COMPACT_ATOMS: atom_id res chain seq x y z
N MET A 1 11.50 18.08 30.31
CA MET A 1 10.18 17.96 29.63
C MET A 1 10.07 16.56 29.06
N ALA A 2 9.39 15.68 29.80
CA ALA A 2 8.80 14.43 29.29
C ALA A 2 7.51 14.81 28.53
N ALA A 3 6.94 14.09 27.57
CA ALA A 3 7.13 12.76 27.05
C ALA A 3 6.51 12.75 25.64
N GLU A 4 6.97 11.89 24.73
CA GLU A 4 6.03 11.09 23.95
C GLU A 4 6.72 9.79 23.55
N LYS A 5 6.64 8.81 24.46
CA LYS A 5 6.89 7.42 24.10
C LYS A 5 5.73 7.03 23.20
N SER A 6 5.92 7.13 21.89
CA SER A 6 4.99 6.60 20.89
C SER A 6 4.79 5.11 21.18
N ALA A 7 3.57 4.76 21.58
CA ALA A 7 3.19 3.40 21.95
C ALA A 7 3.60 2.40 20.86
N PRO A 8 3.95 1.14 21.20
CA PRO A 8 4.14 0.13 20.18
C PRO A 8 2.83 -0.01 19.41
N LYS A 9 2.84 0.33 18.11
CA LYS A 9 1.71 0.04 17.20
C LYS A 9 1.43 -1.45 17.32
N GLY A 10 0.29 -1.80 17.93
CA GLY A 10 -0.06 -3.19 18.21
C GLY A 10 -0.07 -4.02 16.93
N VAL A 11 0.62 -5.16 16.95
CA VAL A 11 0.60 -6.11 15.84
C VAL A 11 -0.59 -7.04 16.05
N ARG A 12 -1.53 -7.05 15.10
CA ARG A 12 -2.65 -8.00 15.08
C ARG A 12 -2.41 -9.05 14.00
N LYS A 13 -2.45 -10.34 14.37
CA LYS A 13 -2.42 -11.44 13.41
C LYS A 13 -3.78 -11.53 12.71
N VAL A 14 -3.75 -11.54 11.39
CA VAL A 14 -4.94 -11.71 10.54
C VAL A 14 -4.68 -12.88 9.60
N THR A 15 -5.66 -13.77 9.47
CA THR A 15 -5.63 -14.88 8.51
C THR A 15 -6.70 -14.61 7.47
N VAL A 16 -6.31 -14.65 6.19
CA VAL A 16 -7.19 -14.39 5.05
C VAL A 16 -7.00 -15.49 4.02
N ASN A 17 -8.06 -15.78 3.27
CA ASN A 17 -7.99 -16.63 2.09
C ASN A 17 -7.79 -15.70 0.89
N LEU A 18 -6.71 -15.91 0.14
CA LEU A 18 -6.41 -15.17 -1.08
C LEU A 18 -6.31 -16.16 -2.24
N PRO A 19 -6.70 -15.76 -3.45
CA PRO A 19 -6.41 -16.53 -4.66
C PRO A 19 -4.91 -16.84 -4.78
N GLU A 20 -4.58 -18.03 -5.25
CA GLU A 20 -3.19 -18.50 -5.33
C GLU A 20 -2.30 -17.55 -6.15
N GLU A 21 -2.83 -17.04 -7.27
CA GLU A 21 -2.14 -16.06 -8.11
C GLU A 21 -1.71 -14.79 -7.36
N GLN A 22 -2.51 -14.33 -6.39
CA GLN A 22 -2.20 -13.14 -5.60
C GLN A 22 -1.12 -13.45 -4.55
N VAL A 23 -1.14 -14.65 -3.98
CA VAL A 23 -0.09 -15.11 -3.06
C VAL A 23 1.23 -15.24 -3.80
N GLN A 24 1.23 -15.84 -5.00
CA GLN A 24 2.40 -15.96 -5.86
C GLN A 24 2.98 -14.59 -6.24
N PHE A 25 2.11 -13.63 -6.58
CA PHE A 25 2.52 -12.25 -6.84
C PHE A 25 3.24 -11.63 -5.63
N LEU A 26 2.65 -11.74 -4.43
CA LEU A 26 3.27 -11.20 -3.21
C LEU A 26 4.62 -11.86 -2.90
N MET A 27 4.74 -13.18 -3.08
CA MET A 27 5.99 -13.92 -2.89
C MET A 27 7.08 -13.49 -3.88
N LYS A 28 6.72 -13.35 -5.16
CA LYS A 28 7.66 -12.90 -6.20
C LYS A 28 8.16 -11.48 -5.93
N THR A 29 7.25 -10.56 -5.62
CA THR A 29 7.62 -9.18 -5.27
C THR A 29 8.50 -9.12 -4.02
N ALA A 30 8.22 -9.95 -3.02
CA ALA A 30 9.05 -10.05 -1.82
C ALA A 30 10.47 -10.51 -2.16
N GLN A 31 10.61 -11.53 -3.02
CA GLN A 31 11.90 -12.03 -3.47
C GLN A 31 12.68 -11.00 -4.29
N GLU A 32 12.05 -10.38 -5.30
CA GLU A 32 12.70 -9.38 -6.16
C GLU A 32 13.22 -8.19 -5.34
N ASN A 33 12.44 -7.74 -4.36
CA ASN A 33 12.78 -6.56 -3.55
C ASN A 33 13.55 -6.89 -2.26
N HIS A 34 13.89 -8.17 -2.01
CA HIS A 34 14.58 -8.62 -0.79
C HIS A 34 13.81 -8.23 0.50
N LEU A 35 12.48 -8.36 0.46
CA LEU A 35 11.55 -8.03 1.54
C LEU A 35 10.84 -9.29 2.04
N THR A 36 10.17 -9.18 3.18
CA THR A 36 9.22 -10.22 3.61
C THR A 36 7.86 -10.01 2.94
N VAL A 37 7.09 -11.08 2.79
CA VAL A 37 5.71 -11.02 2.28
C VAL A 37 4.86 -10.06 3.13
N THR A 38 5.09 -10.03 4.44
CA THR A 38 4.41 -9.09 5.36
C THR A 38 4.72 -7.63 5.05
N GLU A 39 5.97 -7.29 4.71
CA GLU A 39 6.34 -5.92 4.33
C GLU A 39 5.70 -5.53 2.99
N VAL A 40 5.67 -6.44 2.01
CA VAL A 40 4.99 -6.21 0.73
C VAL A 40 3.50 -5.98 0.94
N LEU A 41 2.85 -6.83 1.75
CA LEU A 41 1.43 -6.68 2.09
C LEU A 41 1.16 -5.37 2.82
N ARG A 42 2.01 -4.97 3.77
CA ARG A 42 1.90 -3.68 4.46
C ARG A 42 2.00 -2.51 3.48
N ARG A 43 2.94 -2.56 2.53
CA ARG A 43 3.09 -1.52 1.50
C ARG A 43 1.84 -1.42 0.63
N ALA A 44 1.31 -2.54 0.16
CA ALA A 44 0.08 -2.58 -0.63
C ALA A 44 -1.11 -1.97 0.13
N ILE A 45 -1.28 -2.32 1.41
CA ILE A 45 -2.34 -1.74 2.26
C ILE A 45 -2.15 -0.23 2.44
N ASN A 46 -0.92 0.24 2.66
CA ASN A 46 -0.64 1.67 2.81
C ASN A 46 -0.90 2.44 1.51
N SER A 47 -0.56 1.87 0.36
CA SER A 47 -0.88 2.45 -0.94
C SER A 47 -2.39 2.57 -1.10
N GLU A 48 -3.13 1.49 -0.84
CA GLU A 48 -4.60 1.49 -0.93
C GLU A 48 -5.23 2.55 -0.01
N ARG A 49 -4.75 2.63 1.23
CA ARG A 49 -5.17 3.64 2.19
C ARG A 49 -4.94 5.06 1.66
N PHE A 50 -3.78 5.32 1.07
CA PHE A 50 -3.49 6.64 0.50
C PHE A 50 -4.50 7.02 -0.59
N PHE A 51 -4.82 6.08 -1.49
CA PHE A 51 -5.82 6.31 -2.55
C PHE A 51 -7.19 6.66 -1.95
N VAL A 52 -7.69 5.82 -1.03
CA VAL A 52 -8.98 6.03 -0.37
C VAL A 52 -9.03 7.37 0.37
N GLU A 53 -7.96 7.74 1.09
CA GLU A 53 -7.89 9.03 1.81
C GLU A 53 -7.89 10.23 0.86
N GLN A 54 -7.23 10.14 -0.30
CA GLN A 54 -7.27 11.23 -1.29
C GLN A 54 -8.67 11.38 -1.92
N GLU A 55 -9.33 10.27 -2.25
CA GLU A 55 -10.68 10.28 -2.81
C GLU A 55 -11.70 10.87 -1.83
N GLN A 56 -11.66 10.45 -0.55
CA GLN A 56 -12.51 11.00 0.51
C GLN A 56 -12.27 12.50 0.73
N SER A 57 -11.04 12.96 0.51
CA SER A 57 -10.67 14.38 0.63
C SER A 57 -11.03 15.20 -0.62
N GLY A 58 -11.66 14.60 -1.63
CA GLY A 58 -12.00 15.24 -2.91
C GLY A 58 -10.78 15.59 -3.77
N ARG A 59 -9.62 14.98 -3.49
CA ARG A 59 -8.36 15.25 -4.19
C ARG A 59 -8.21 14.31 -5.37
N LYS A 60 -7.64 14.83 -6.46
CA LYS A 60 -7.37 14.07 -7.69
C LYS A 60 -5.95 13.52 -7.69
N ILE A 61 -5.80 12.29 -8.17
CA ILE A 61 -4.48 11.68 -8.38
C ILE A 61 -4.15 11.75 -9.87
N LEU A 62 -3.02 12.39 -10.16
CA LEU A 62 -2.49 12.58 -11.52
C LEU A 62 -1.27 11.68 -11.70
N ILE A 63 -1.23 10.93 -12.79
CA ILE A 63 -0.03 10.22 -13.24
C ILE A 63 0.59 11.03 -14.38
N GLU A 64 1.85 11.41 -14.21
CA GLU A 64 2.66 11.97 -15.28
C GLU A 64 3.42 10.83 -15.97
N SER A 65 3.27 10.73 -17.29
CA SER A 65 4.08 9.82 -18.12
C SER A 65 5.42 10.49 -18.49
N GLU A 66 6.42 9.72 -18.94
CA GLU A 66 7.73 10.27 -19.37
C GLU A 66 7.60 11.38 -20.43
N ASP A 67 6.55 11.32 -21.27
CA ASP A 67 6.19 12.37 -22.24
C ASP A 67 5.59 13.65 -21.61
N LYS A 68 5.65 13.81 -20.28
CA LYS A 68 4.99 14.86 -19.49
C LYS A 68 3.48 14.96 -19.69
N ARG A 69 2.87 13.89 -20.19
CA ARG A 69 1.41 13.81 -20.33
C ARG A 69 0.82 13.46 -18.96
N LEU A 70 -0.01 14.36 -18.46
CA LEU A 70 -0.78 14.16 -17.23
C LEU A 70 -2.06 13.38 -17.56
N ARG A 71 -2.30 12.29 -16.83
CA ARG A 71 -3.54 11.50 -16.90
C ARG A 71 -4.17 11.44 -15.51
N GLU A 72 -5.47 11.70 -15.45
CA GLU A 72 -6.26 11.49 -14.24
C GLU A 72 -6.53 9.98 -14.07
N VAL A 73 -6.25 9.46 -12.88
CA VAL A 73 -6.61 8.09 -12.54
C VAL A 73 -7.95 8.13 -11.82
N VAL A 74 -8.97 7.59 -12.48
CA VAL A 74 -10.28 7.38 -11.88
C VAL A 74 -10.43 5.88 -11.64
N ARG A 75 -10.51 5.47 -10.36
CA ARG A 75 -10.93 4.11 -10.00
C ARG A 75 -12.47 4.07 -10.04
N ARG A 76 -13.05 3.02 -10.62
CA ARG A 76 -14.50 2.77 -10.64
C ARG A 76 -14.85 1.75 -9.57
#